data_AF-A0A5R1NQ91-F1
#
_entry.id   AF-A0A5R1NQ91-F1
#
_cell.length_a   1.000
_cell.length_b   1.000
_cell.length_c   1.000
_cell.angle_alpha   90.00
_cell.angle_beta   90.00
_cell.angle_gamma   90.00
#
_symmetry.space_group_name_H-M   'P 1'
#
loop_
_entity.id
_entity.type
_entity.pdbx_description
1 polymer ?
#
loop_
_entity_poly.entity_id
_entity_poly.type
_entity_poly.pdbx_seq_one_letter_code
_entity_poly.pdbx_strand_id
1 'polypeptide(L)'
;MIHALGDLTLNPEWSQDQDNGVAHGTDDSELRAQIDALDHLTCVWASPYGGSDTGIITNVVWVTPEQSAAVEARLVAKGLECFNQSEGRRCVIQTNTVDGAFGESHFLRNGIWLATKYTNAGPLGYTQNIIDNLWMGV
;
A
#
# COMPACT_ATOMS: atom_id res chain seq x y z
N MET A 1 20.04 -7.83 5.43
CA MET A 1 19.42 -8.32 4.18
C MET A 1 17.98 -8.66 4.50
N ILE A 2 17.02 -7.88 4.00
CA ILE A 2 15.60 -8.24 4.14
C ILE A 2 15.38 -9.39 3.16
N HIS A 3 15.07 -10.59 3.66
CA HIS A 3 14.70 -11.71 2.79
C HIS A 3 13.53 -11.25 1.93
N ALA A 4 13.69 -11.29 0.61
CA ALA A 4 12.67 -10.91 -0.35
C ALA A 4 11.42 -11.75 -0.11
N LEU A 5 10.40 -11.16 0.52
CA LEU A 5 9.09 -11.75 0.87
C LEU A 5 9.11 -13.09 1.65
N GLY A 6 10.25 -13.73 1.89
CA GLY A 6 10.39 -14.94 2.71
C GLY A 6 9.40 -16.03 2.29
N ASP A 7 8.66 -16.54 3.28
CA ASP A 7 7.61 -17.56 3.10
C ASP A 7 6.22 -16.96 2.82
N LEU A 8 6.13 -15.65 2.54
CA LEU A 8 4.86 -15.01 2.20
C LEU A 8 4.40 -15.46 0.82
N THR A 9 3.10 -15.71 0.70
CA THR A 9 2.43 -16.02 -0.56
C THR A 9 1.56 -14.84 -0.97
N LEU A 10 1.43 -14.61 -2.27
CA LEU A 10 0.50 -13.64 -2.81
C LEU A 10 -0.93 -14.18 -2.72
N ASN A 11 -1.81 -13.42 -2.11
CA ASN A 11 -3.25 -13.66 -2.04
C ASN A 11 -3.62 -15.06 -1.49
N PRO A 12 -3.12 -15.47 -0.31
CA PRO A 12 -3.54 -16.73 0.29
C PRO A 12 -5.06 -16.74 0.51
N GLU A 13 -5.69 -17.92 0.43
CA GLU A 13 -7.16 -18.05 0.42
C GLU A 13 -7.83 -17.35 1.61
N TRP A 14 -7.24 -17.46 2.80
CA TRP A 14 -7.76 -16.81 4.01
C TRP A 14 -7.75 -15.27 3.90
N SER A 15 -6.83 -14.65 3.16
CA SER A 15 -6.78 -13.19 3.06
C SER A 15 -7.86 -12.60 2.17
N GLN A 16 -8.64 -13.43 1.48
CA GLN A 16 -9.73 -12.99 0.61
C GLN A 16 -11.03 -12.72 1.39
N ASP A 17 -11.12 -13.23 2.62
CA ASP A 17 -12.23 -12.92 3.50
C ASP A 17 -12.04 -11.52 4.11
N GLN A 18 -13.04 -10.65 3.88
CA GLN A 18 -13.01 -9.26 4.34
C GLN A 18 -12.99 -9.16 5.87
N ASP A 19 -13.53 -10.15 6.57
CA ASP A 19 -13.58 -10.18 8.03
C ASP A 19 -12.19 -10.37 8.66
N ASN A 20 -11.18 -10.79 7.88
CA ASN A 20 -9.82 -11.01 8.36
C ASN A 20 -8.97 -9.73 8.45
N GLY A 21 -9.52 -8.56 8.06
CA GLY A 21 -8.89 -7.25 8.31
C GLY A 21 -7.62 -6.96 7.50
N VAL A 22 -7.36 -7.73 6.43
CA VAL A 22 -6.19 -7.58 5.54
C VAL A 22 -6.57 -7.05 4.15
N ALA A 23 -7.50 -6.10 4.10
CA ALA A 23 -8.05 -5.56 2.84
C ALA A 23 -7.44 -4.21 2.41
N HIS A 24 -6.80 -3.48 3.33
CA HIS A 24 -6.41 -2.09 3.09
C HIS A 24 -4.92 -1.82 3.27
N GLY A 25 -4.34 -1.12 2.30
CA GLY A 25 -2.98 -0.60 2.26
C GLY A 25 -2.82 0.71 3.03
N THR A 26 -3.67 0.98 4.02
CA THR A 26 -3.63 2.16 4.90
C THR A 26 -4.40 1.92 6.20
N ASP A 27 -4.00 2.61 7.27
CA ASP A 27 -4.68 2.62 8.56
C ASP A 27 -5.67 3.78 8.74
N ASP A 28 -5.69 4.76 7.84
CA ASP A 28 -6.67 5.85 7.91
C ASP A 28 -8.06 5.40 7.46
N SER A 29 -9.05 5.51 8.36
CA SER A 29 -10.41 5.02 8.11
C SER A 29 -11.13 5.72 6.95
N GLU A 30 -10.86 6.99 6.69
CA GLU A 30 -11.46 7.71 5.55
C GLU A 30 -10.85 7.25 4.23
N LEU A 31 -9.54 6.98 4.21
CA LEU A 31 -8.88 6.41 3.04
C LEU A 31 -9.35 4.96 2.79
N ARG A 32 -9.56 4.15 3.84
CA ARG A 32 -10.16 2.81 3.69
C ARG A 32 -11.55 2.88 3.06
N ALA A 33 -12.40 3.77 3.54
CA ALA A 33 -13.74 3.96 2.97
C ALA A 33 -13.70 4.39 1.50
N GLN A 34 -12.69 5.15 1.07
CA GLN A 34 -12.50 5.46 -0.34
C GLN A 34 -12.07 4.24 -1.16
N ILE A 35 -11.15 3.42 -0.64
CA ILE A 35 -10.76 2.17 -1.30
C ILE A 35 -11.99 1.29 -1.51
N ASP A 36 -12.82 1.10 -0.48
CA ASP A 36 -14.02 0.24 -0.55
C ASP A 36 -15.07 0.77 -1.53
N ALA A 37 -15.15 2.09 -1.72
CA ALA A 37 -16.16 2.72 -2.57
C ALA A 37 -15.75 2.82 -4.05
N LEU A 38 -14.46 2.62 -4.36
CA LEU A 38 -13.91 2.78 -5.70
C LEU A 38 -13.51 1.44 -6.30
N ASP A 39 -13.45 1.38 -7.63
CA ASP A 39 -12.88 0.22 -8.30
C ASP A 39 -11.40 0.09 -7.88
N HIS A 40 -10.99 -1.12 -7.53
CA HIS A 40 -9.64 -1.38 -7.06
C HIS A 40 -9.25 -2.86 -7.19
N LEU A 41 -7.93 -3.09 -7.20
CA LEU A 41 -7.34 -4.41 -6.98
C LEU A 41 -6.70 -4.46 -5.61
N THR A 42 -6.81 -5.59 -4.92
CA THR A 42 -6.16 -5.84 -3.64
C THR A 42 -5.16 -6.98 -3.78
N CYS A 43 -3.92 -6.70 -3.40
CA CYS A 43 -2.81 -7.65 -3.37
C CYS A 43 -2.30 -7.76 -1.94
N VAL A 44 -2.31 -8.97 -1.40
CA VAL A 44 -1.87 -9.27 -0.04
C VAL A 44 -0.71 -10.25 -0.09
N TRP A 45 0.45 -9.83 0.39
CA TRP A 45 1.54 -10.75 0.72
C TRP A 45 1.43 -11.09 2.20
N ALA A 46 1.04 -12.33 2.49
CA ALA A 46 0.89 -12.82 3.86
C ALA A 46 1.30 -14.29 3.98
N SER A 47 1.43 -14.78 5.21
CA SER A 47 1.69 -16.21 5.47
C SER A 47 0.58 -17.07 4.85
N PRO A 48 0.88 -18.21 4.21
CA PRO A 48 -0.15 -19.11 3.69
C PRO A 48 -0.98 -19.77 4.81
N TYR A 49 -0.54 -19.70 6.07
CA TYR A 49 -1.15 -20.40 7.21
C TYR A 49 -2.04 -19.51 8.10
N GLY A 50 -2.19 -18.22 7.78
CA GLY A 50 -3.02 -17.27 8.55
C GLY A 50 -2.29 -15.95 8.85
N GLY A 51 -2.93 -15.10 9.66
CA GLY A 51 -2.37 -13.81 10.07
C GLY A 51 -1.04 -13.94 10.82
N SER A 52 -0.13 -13.00 10.57
CA SER A 52 1.20 -12.94 11.18
C SER A 52 1.67 -11.50 11.32
N ASP A 53 2.72 -11.25 12.11
CA ASP A 53 3.34 -9.93 12.29
C ASP A 53 4.26 -9.54 11.12
N THR A 54 3.99 -10.07 9.94
CA THR A 54 4.77 -9.86 8.71
C THR A 54 3.83 -9.92 7.51
N GLY A 55 3.82 -8.87 6.69
CA GLY A 55 2.99 -8.84 5.49
C GLY A 55 2.97 -7.48 4.78
N ILE A 56 2.40 -7.47 3.57
CA ILE A 56 2.20 -6.27 2.77
C ILE A 56 0.80 -6.31 2.19
N ILE A 57 0.07 -5.21 2.31
CA ILE A 57 -1.21 -5.01 1.64
C ILE A 57 -1.03 -3.88 0.64
N THR A 58 -1.47 -4.10 -0.60
CA THR A 58 -1.40 -3.11 -1.67
C THR A 58 -2.75 -3.01 -2.34
N ASN A 59 -3.31 -1.80 -2.39
CA ASN A 59 -4.46 -1.50 -3.24
C ASN A 59 -4.01 -0.68 -4.44
N VAL A 60 -4.46 -1.09 -5.63
CA VAL A 60 -4.38 -0.29 -6.86
C VAL A 60 -5.78 0.25 -7.11
N VAL A 61 -6.00 1.53 -6.81
CA VAL A 61 -7.32 2.17 -6.84
C VAL A 61 -7.41 3.12 -8.03
N TRP A 62 -8.50 3.03 -8.79
CA TRP A 62 -8.78 3.98 -9.86
C TRP A 62 -9.45 5.23 -9.29
N VAL A 63 -8.87 6.40 -9.55
CA VAL A 63 -9.28 7.69 -8.98
C VAL A 63 -9.41 8.77 -10.05
N THR A 64 -10.35 9.70 -9.88
CA THR A 64 -10.38 10.95 -10.65
C THR A 64 -9.29 11.93 -10.17
N PRO A 65 -8.99 12.99 -10.92
CA PRO A 65 -8.06 14.03 -10.46
C PRO A 65 -8.48 14.67 -9.13
N GLU A 66 -9.78 14.91 -8.93
CA GLU A 66 -10.32 15.48 -7.70
C GLU A 66 -10.16 14.53 -6.52
N GLN A 67 -10.43 13.23 -6.72
CA GLN A 67 -10.21 12.19 -5.72
C GLN A 67 -8.73 12.06 -5.37
N SER A 68 -7.84 12.07 -6.37
CA SER A 68 -6.39 12.05 -6.17
C SER A 68 -5.92 13.22 -5.31
N ALA A 69 -6.41 14.44 -5.56
CA ALA A 69 -6.07 15.62 -4.78
C ALA A 69 -6.61 15.53 -3.33
N ALA A 70 -7.81 14.98 -3.15
CA ALA A 70 -8.40 14.77 -1.83
C ALA A 70 -7.61 13.73 -1.01
N VAL A 71 -7.20 12.63 -1.65
CA VAL A 71 -6.33 11.62 -1.04
C VAL A 71 -4.99 12.24 -0.61
N GLU A 72 -4.32 12.99 -1.48
CA GLU A 72 -3.07 13.68 -1.12
C GLU A 72 -3.25 14.61 0.08
N ALA A 73 -4.29 15.45 0.06
CA ALA A 73 -4.57 16.38 1.14
C ALA A 73 -4.78 15.65 2.49
N ARG A 74 -5.46 14.49 2.46
CA ARG A 74 -5.66 13.65 3.64
C ARG A 74 -4.34 13.05 4.14
N LEU A 75 -3.49 12.55 3.24
CA LEU A 75 -2.19 11.98 3.59
C LEU A 75 -1.29 13.02 4.27
N VAL A 76 -1.24 14.24 3.72
CA VAL A 76 -0.51 15.37 4.34
C VAL A 76 -1.09 15.72 5.71
N ALA A 77 -2.41 15.77 5.84
CA ALA A 77 -3.08 16.05 7.12
C ALA A 77 -2.80 14.97 8.19
N LYS A 78 -2.48 13.74 7.77
CA LYS A 78 -2.07 12.63 8.66
C LYS A 78 -0.57 12.59 8.94
N GLY A 79 0.18 13.55 8.42
CA GLY A 79 1.61 13.70 8.71
C GLY A 79 2.51 12.82 7.85
N LEU A 80 2.01 12.27 6.74
CA LEU A 80 2.88 11.60 5.77
C LEU A 80 3.77 12.63 5.07
N GLU A 81 5.03 12.27 4.87
CA GLU A 81 5.96 13.07 4.09
C GLU A 81 5.68 12.85 2.60
N CYS A 82 5.26 13.91 1.91
CA CYS A 82 4.92 13.85 0.50
C CYS A 82 5.97 14.58 -0.36
N PHE A 83 6.44 13.94 -1.43
CA PHE A 83 7.41 14.46 -2.38
C PHE A 83 7.08 14.03 -3.82
N ASN A 84 7.61 14.76 -4.80
CA ASN A 84 7.44 14.40 -6.21
C ASN A 84 8.39 13.25 -6.56
N GLN A 85 7.88 12.23 -7.23
CA GLN A 85 8.68 11.09 -7.67
C GLN A 85 8.06 10.51 -8.95
N SER A 86 8.88 10.12 -9.94
CA SER A 86 8.41 9.41 -11.14
C SER A 86 7.18 10.06 -11.79
N GLU A 87 7.17 11.39 -11.90
CA GLU A 87 6.05 12.21 -12.43
C GLU A 87 4.71 12.08 -11.68
N GLY A 88 4.72 11.46 -10.50
CA GLY A 88 3.61 11.41 -9.58
C GLY A 88 3.94 12.04 -8.24
N ARG A 89 3.03 11.84 -7.30
CA ARG A 89 3.18 12.24 -5.91
C ARG A 89 3.32 11.02 -5.04
N ARG A 90 4.41 10.94 -4.27
CA ARG A 90 4.61 9.88 -3.28
C ARG A 90 4.48 10.44 -1.88
N CYS A 91 3.71 9.77 -1.03
CA CYS A 91 3.57 10.08 0.39
C CYS A 91 3.95 8.87 1.23
N VAL A 92 4.81 9.04 2.22
CA VAL A 92 5.30 7.94 3.06
C VAL A 92 5.23 8.29 4.54
N ILE A 93 5.01 7.26 5.35
CA ILE A 93 5.27 7.30 6.79
C ILE A 93 5.87 5.96 7.19
N GLN A 94 6.88 6.01 8.05
CA GLN A 94 7.52 4.81 8.55
C GLN A 94 7.81 4.99 10.04
N THR A 95 7.53 3.94 10.80
CA THR A 95 7.91 3.80 12.19
C THR A 95 8.81 2.58 12.33
N ASN A 96 9.97 2.77 12.94
CA ASN A 96 10.87 1.69 13.32
C ASN A 96 10.84 1.54 14.84
N THR A 97 10.51 0.34 15.31
CA THR A 97 10.53 -0.04 16.72
C THR A 97 11.52 -1.18 16.95
N VAL A 98 11.65 -1.63 18.20
CA VAL A 98 12.40 -2.86 18.52
C VAL A 98 11.74 -4.11 17.92
N ASP A 99 10.43 -4.05 17.65
CA ASP A 99 9.62 -5.13 17.08
C ASP A 99 9.59 -5.10 15.54
N GLY A 100 10.24 -4.09 14.94
CA GLY A 100 10.57 -4.01 13.52
C GLY A 100 10.04 -2.76 12.83
N ALA A 101 9.74 -2.87 11.53
CA ALA A 101 9.46 -1.74 10.64
C ALA A 101 8.02 -1.79 10.10
N PHE A 102 7.30 -0.70 10.30
CA PHE A 102 5.90 -0.55 9.91
C PHE A 102 5.74 0.75 9.15
N GLY A 103 4.83 0.79 8.19
CA GLY A 103 4.56 2.04 7.51
C GLY A 103 3.65 1.91 6.32
N GLU A 104 3.48 3.06 5.68
CA GLU A 104 2.65 3.23 4.51
C GLU A 104 3.44 3.95 3.41
N SER A 105 3.17 3.58 2.17
CA SER A 105 3.68 4.24 0.97
C SER A 105 2.53 4.38 -0.01
N HIS A 106 2.16 5.62 -0.28
CA HIS A 106 1.11 5.99 -1.21
C HIS A 106 1.74 6.61 -2.45
N PHE A 107 1.28 6.24 -3.63
CA PHE A 107 1.70 6.85 -4.88
C PHE A 107 0.48 7.23 -5.72
N LEU A 108 0.46 8.47 -6.20
CA LEU A 108 -0.63 9.04 -7.00
C LEU A 108 -0.07 9.49 -8.34
N ARG A 109 -0.57 8.92 -9.44
CA ARG A 109 -0.19 9.32 -10.81
C ARG A 109 -1.28 8.92 -11.80
N ASN A 110 -1.62 9.82 -12.73
CA ASN A 110 -2.45 9.53 -13.91
C ASN A 110 -3.74 8.71 -13.62
N GLY A 111 -4.46 9.08 -12.56
CA GLY A 111 -5.74 8.44 -12.20
C GLY A 111 -5.62 7.11 -11.45
N ILE A 112 -4.42 6.77 -10.96
CA ILE A 112 -4.21 5.62 -10.09
C ILE A 112 -3.65 6.10 -8.76
N TRP A 113 -4.23 5.56 -7.69
CA TRP A 113 -3.71 5.62 -6.35
C TRP A 113 -3.24 4.23 -5.92
N LEU A 114 -1.93 4.09 -5.70
CA LEU A 114 -1.32 2.90 -5.13
C LEU A 114 -1.16 3.10 -3.63
N ALA A 115 -1.98 2.43 -2.81
CA ALA A 115 -1.88 2.44 -1.35
C ALA A 115 -1.15 1.19 -0.88
N THR A 116 0.00 1.32 -0.21
CA THR A 116 0.76 0.19 0.32
C THR A 116 0.93 0.32 1.82
N LYS A 117 0.51 -0.68 2.58
CA LYS A 117 0.85 -0.84 4.00
C LYS A 117 1.78 -2.04 4.15
N TYR A 118 2.81 -1.91 4.97
CA TYR A 118 3.72 -3.01 5.27
C TYR A 118 3.96 -3.16 6.77
N THR A 119 4.24 -4.39 7.18
CA THR A 119 4.53 -4.79 8.55
C THR A 119 5.66 -5.79 8.46
N ASN A 120 6.87 -5.43 8.93
CA ASN A 120 8.07 -6.28 8.94
C ASN A 120 8.42 -6.97 7.61
N ALA A 121 7.89 -6.49 6.50
CA ALA A 121 7.95 -7.15 5.21
C ALA A 121 8.27 -6.17 4.09
N GLY A 122 8.99 -6.68 3.09
CA GLY A 122 9.16 -6.02 1.81
C GLY A 122 10.60 -6.00 1.33
N PRO A 123 10.89 -6.44 0.09
CA PRO A 123 12.17 -6.15 -0.52
C PRO A 123 12.35 -4.64 -0.59
N LEU A 124 13.59 -4.18 -0.41
CA LEU A 124 13.94 -2.78 -0.67
C LEU A 124 13.42 -2.38 -2.05
N GLY A 125 12.58 -1.35 -2.10
CA GLY A 125 12.00 -0.85 -3.35
C GLY A 125 10.70 -1.51 -3.80
N TYR A 126 10.00 -2.32 -2.98
CA TYR A 126 8.72 -2.95 -3.38
C TYR A 126 7.73 -2.00 -4.08
N THR A 127 7.34 -0.89 -3.43
CA THR A 127 6.44 0.10 -4.04
C THR A 127 7.04 0.74 -5.29
N GLN A 128 8.36 0.97 -5.31
CA GLN A 128 9.04 1.49 -6.50
C GLN A 128 8.95 0.51 -7.68
N ASN A 129 9.20 -0.77 -7.44
CA ASN A 129 9.13 -1.80 -8.47
C ASN A 129 7.71 -1.91 -9.03
N ILE A 130 6.67 -1.77 -8.20
CA ILE A 130 5.28 -1.73 -8.70
C ILE A 130 5.07 -0.50 -9.58
N ILE A 131 5.52 0.69 -9.15
CA ILE A 131 5.43 1.91 -9.96
C ILE A 131 6.12 1.70 -11.32
N ASP A 132 7.32 1.14 -11.32
CA ASP A 132 8.08 0.90 -12.54
C ASP A 132 7.35 -0.10 -13.47
N ASN A 133 6.63 -1.08 -12.93
CA ASN A 133 5.87 -2.06 -13.73
C ASN A 133 4.52 -1.52 -14.25
N LEU A 134 3.77 -0.77 -13.43
CA LEU A 134 2.47 -0.23 -13.81
C LEU A 134 2.59 0.87 -14.88
N TRP A 135 3.71 1.60 -14.89
CA TRP A 135 3.98 2.68 -15.84
C TRP A 135 5.14 2.38 -16.78
N MET A 136 5.52 1.10 -16.94
CA MET A 136 6.54 0.72 -17.92
C MET A 136 5.97 0.89 -19.34
N GLY A 137 6.63 1.72 -20.17
CA GLY A 137 6.31 1.85 -21.60
C GLY A 137 5.29 2.93 -21.97
N VAL A 138 4.94 3.82 -21.05
CA VAL A 138 4.27 5.11 -21.32
C VAL A 138 5.27 6.25 -21.37
#